data_AF-A0A2A2QGE5-F1
#
_entry.id   AF-A0A2A2QGE5-F1
#
_cell.length_a   1.000
_cell.length_b   1.000
_cell.length_c   1.000
_cell.angle_alpha   90.00
_cell.angle_beta   90.00
_cell.angle_gamma   90.00
#
_symmetry.space_group_name_H-M   'P 1'
#
loop_
_entity.id
_entity.type
_entity.pdbx_description
1 polymer ?
#
loop_
_entity_poly.entity_id
_entity_poly.type
_entity_poly.pdbx_seq_one_letter_code
_entity_poly.pdbx_strand_id
1 'polypeptide(L)'
;MHSKFLLQTAIAVFLGLAAMAEDPPAEILIHEGPVFTTPGLEPNEEITFTKEFPVDAAALKRQPFLSLTDKLPLSPEKAIELAKASADAGDPPGEKNVVRLELLPFKRAQNGNTLCYLIELNVDGNEVHRVVLMDGTVVKSRLRQLRGK
;
A
#
# COMPACT_ATOMS: atom_id res chain seq x y z
N MET A 1 -16.49 28.92 63.98
CA MET A 1 -17.68 29.24 63.17
C MET A 1 -17.33 29.11 61.70
N HIS A 2 -18.05 28.24 60.98
CA HIS A 2 -18.38 28.25 59.54
C HIS A 2 -17.30 28.71 58.54
N SER A 3 -16.69 27.81 57.76
CA SER A 3 -17.20 27.19 56.52
C SER A 3 -17.04 28.07 55.27
N LYS A 4 -16.31 27.54 54.28
CA LYS A 4 -16.30 27.73 52.81
C LYS A 4 -14.99 27.08 52.32
N PHE A 5 -14.86 25.77 52.17
CA PHE A 5 -15.42 24.88 51.14
C PHE A 5 -15.19 25.34 49.69
N LEU A 6 -14.37 24.54 48.97
CA LEU A 6 -14.37 24.26 47.51
C LEU A 6 -13.87 25.41 46.62
N LEU A 7 -13.13 25.25 45.54
CA LEU A 7 -12.65 24.15 44.67
C LEU A 7 -11.71 24.94 43.70
N GLN A 8 -10.58 24.48 43.18
CA GLN A 8 -10.52 23.61 42.02
C GLN A 8 -9.06 23.48 41.55
N THR A 9 -8.64 22.23 41.42
CA THR A 9 -7.37 21.73 40.91
C THR A 9 -7.31 21.85 39.38
N ALA A 10 -6.16 22.21 38.82
CA ALA A 10 -5.76 21.90 37.44
C ALA A 10 -4.21 21.97 37.38
N ILE A 11 -3.49 20.89 37.68
CA ILE A 11 -2.99 19.89 36.72
C ILE A 11 -2.39 20.54 35.46
N ALA A 12 -1.10 20.90 35.54
CA ALA A 12 -0.26 21.08 34.37
C ALA A 12 0.59 19.81 34.20
N VAL A 13 0.01 18.79 33.56
CA VAL A 13 0.78 17.68 32.99
C VAL A 13 1.42 18.24 31.72
N PHE A 14 2.70 18.56 31.79
CA PHE A 14 3.50 18.79 30.60
C PHE A 14 3.63 17.46 29.85
N LEU A 15 2.76 17.28 28.86
CA LEU A 15 2.99 16.43 27.71
C LEU A 15 4.31 16.88 27.05
N GLY A 16 5.39 16.20 27.41
CA GLY A 16 6.64 16.20 26.66
C GLY A 16 6.84 14.84 26.00
N LEU A 17 5.78 14.28 25.39
CA LEU A 17 5.93 13.19 24.44
C LEU A 17 6.51 13.83 23.18
N ALA A 18 7.84 14.01 23.16
CA ALA A 18 8.57 14.25 21.93
C ALA A 18 8.22 13.07 21.03
N ALA A 19 7.40 13.35 20.02
CA ALA A 19 7.13 12.46 18.93
C ALA A 19 8.48 11.93 18.45
N MET A 20 8.74 10.65 18.71
CA MET A 20 9.71 9.89 17.96
C MET A 20 9.21 9.95 16.52
N ALA A 21 9.69 10.94 15.78
CA ALA A 21 9.61 10.93 14.33
C ALA A 21 10.47 9.74 13.91
N GLU A 22 9.87 8.55 13.88
CA GLU A 22 10.44 7.43 13.17
C GLU A 22 10.64 7.92 11.73
N ASP A 23 11.88 7.92 11.28
CA ASP A 23 12.19 8.17 9.87
C ASP A 23 11.21 7.32 9.04
N PRO A 24 10.54 7.89 8.02
CA PRO A 24 9.62 7.13 7.21
C PRO A 24 10.37 5.89 6.68
N PRO A 25 9.78 4.69 6.80
CA PRO A 25 10.47 3.46 6.43
C PRO A 25 10.98 3.59 5.01
N ALA A 26 12.23 3.21 4.77
CA ALA A 26 12.82 3.27 3.44
C ALA A 26 11.95 2.48 2.45
N GLU A 27 11.26 3.17 1.55
CA GLU A 27 10.37 2.55 0.58
C GLU A 27 11.16 2.08 -0.64
N ILE A 28 10.92 0.83 -1.05
CA ILE A 28 11.50 0.21 -2.24
C ILE A 28 10.38 0.02 -3.26
N LEU A 29 10.57 0.56 -4.46
CA LEU A 29 9.64 0.36 -5.57
C LEU A 29 9.75 -1.07 -6.08
N ILE A 30 8.67 -1.82 -5.97
CA ILE A 30 8.65 -3.24 -6.38
C ILE A 30 8.17 -3.41 -7.82
N HIS A 31 7.30 -2.51 -8.29
CA HIS A 31 6.74 -2.57 -9.64
C HIS A 31 6.28 -1.19 -10.11
N GLU A 32 6.55 -0.86 -11.37
CA GLU A 32 5.91 0.26 -12.08
C GLU A 32 4.65 -0.28 -12.77
N GLY A 33 3.49 0.19 -12.33
CA GLY A 33 2.20 -0.16 -12.91
C GLY A 33 1.87 0.63 -14.18
N PRO A 34 0.62 0.55 -14.67
CA PRO A 34 0.23 1.20 -15.91
C PRO A 34 0.34 2.72 -15.83
N VAL A 35 0.72 3.31 -16.97
CA VAL A 35 0.76 4.75 -17.19
C VAL A 35 -0.58 5.20 -17.76
N PHE A 36 -1.13 6.28 -17.25
CA PHE A 36 -2.36 6.87 -17.77
C PHE A 36 -2.27 8.39 -17.81
N THR A 37 -2.97 8.99 -18.78
CA THR A 37 -2.97 10.43 -19.00
C THR A 37 -4.37 10.98 -18.78
N THR A 38 -4.47 12.09 -18.06
CA THR A 38 -5.71 12.84 -17.84
C THR A 38 -5.54 14.28 -18.33
N PRO A 39 -6.63 14.96 -18.71
CA PRO A 39 -6.59 16.41 -18.90
C PRO A 39 -6.04 17.13 -17.65
N GLY A 40 -5.21 18.14 -17.87
CA GLY A 40 -4.69 19.03 -16.84
C GLY A 40 -5.67 20.14 -16.48
N LEU A 41 -5.18 21.11 -15.69
CA LEU A 41 -5.98 22.26 -15.29
C LEU A 41 -6.01 23.33 -16.40
N GLU A 42 -4.95 23.41 -17.20
CA GLU A 42 -4.85 24.34 -18.33
C GLU A 42 -5.35 23.74 -19.65
N PRO A 43 -5.87 24.55 -20.58
CA PRO A 43 -6.27 24.08 -21.91
C PRO A 43 -5.08 23.47 -22.66
N ASN A 44 -5.25 22.23 -23.14
CA ASN A 44 -4.20 21.42 -23.79
C ASN A 44 -3.07 20.95 -22.87
N GLU A 45 -3.21 21.09 -21.55
CA GLU A 45 -2.34 20.41 -20.61
C GLU A 45 -2.77 18.94 -20.48
N GLU A 46 -1.82 18.04 -20.57
CA GLU A 46 -1.99 16.62 -20.28
C GLU A 46 -1.11 16.25 -19.10
N ILE A 47 -1.72 15.63 -18.09
CA ILE A 47 -1.00 15.14 -16.91
C ILE A 47 -0.91 13.63 -17.00
N THR A 48 0.31 13.13 -17.04
CA THR A 48 0.59 11.68 -17.05
C THR A 48 0.92 11.20 -15.65
N PHE A 49 0.35 10.07 -15.25
CA PHE A 49 0.61 9.38 -13.99
C PHE A 49 1.09 7.97 -14.24
N THR A 50 1.90 7.44 -13.33
CA THR A 50 2.22 6.01 -13.23
C THR A 50 1.76 5.47 -11.89
N LYS A 51 1.25 4.23 -11.87
CA LYS A 51 0.98 3.52 -10.61
C LYS A 51 2.31 2.98 -10.06
N GLU A 52 2.54 3.14 -8.77
CA GLU A 52 3.74 2.64 -8.10
C GLU A 52 3.35 1.79 -6.89
N PHE A 53 4.11 0.73 -6.65
CA PHE A 53 3.91 -0.16 -5.49
C PHE A 53 5.11 -0.06 -4.56
N PRO A 54 5.17 1.00 -3.73
CA PRO A 54 6.22 1.13 -2.73
C PRO A 54 6.00 0.12 -1.61
N VAL A 55 7.08 -0.56 -1.21
CA VAL A 55 7.08 -1.49 -0.09
C VAL A 55 8.15 -1.08 0.91
N ASP A 56 7.78 -1.11 2.19
CA ASP A 56 8.73 -0.92 3.28
C ASP A 56 9.89 -1.94 3.16
N ALA A 57 11.12 -1.44 3.15
CA ALA A 57 12.33 -2.25 3.11
C ALA A 57 12.38 -3.31 4.23
N ALA A 58 11.82 -3.04 5.42
CA ALA A 58 11.72 -4.00 6.51
C ALA A 58 10.70 -5.11 6.22
N ALA A 59 9.55 -4.77 5.63
CA ALA A 59 8.57 -5.76 5.17
C ALA A 59 9.15 -6.63 4.06
N LEU A 60 9.88 -6.01 3.13
CA LEU A 60 10.58 -6.73 2.09
C LEU A 60 11.64 -7.66 2.69
N LYS A 61 12.52 -7.20 3.60
CA LYS A 61 13.55 -8.03 4.25
C LYS A 61 13.03 -9.35 4.85
N ARG A 62 11.78 -9.37 5.34
CA ARG A 62 11.12 -10.55 5.91
C ARG A 62 10.61 -11.56 4.89
N GLN A 63 10.47 -11.18 3.62
CA GLN A 63 9.96 -12.09 2.59
C GLN A 63 10.97 -13.21 2.28
N PRO A 64 10.48 -14.44 2.06
CA PRO A 64 11.32 -15.53 1.63
C PRO A 64 11.91 -15.27 0.23
N PHE A 65 13.09 -15.86 -0.02
CA PHE A 65 13.62 -16.00 -1.37
C PHE A 65 12.99 -17.23 -2.00
N LEU A 66 12.35 -17.06 -3.16
CA LEU A 66 11.60 -18.11 -3.83
C LEU A 66 11.87 -18.09 -5.34
N SER A 67 11.99 -19.29 -5.92
CA SER A 67 11.90 -19.55 -7.34
C SER A 67 10.44 -19.76 -7.76
N LEU A 68 10.12 -19.51 -9.03
CA LEU A 68 8.79 -19.77 -9.60
C LEU A 68 8.38 -21.26 -9.53
N THR A 69 9.35 -22.16 -9.35
CA THR A 69 9.15 -23.60 -9.21
C THR A 69 8.93 -24.06 -7.78
N ASP A 70 9.15 -23.17 -6.80
CA ASP A 70 9.04 -23.54 -5.39
C ASP A 70 7.58 -23.64 -4.96
N LYS A 71 7.33 -24.42 -3.91
CA LYS A 71 6.02 -24.43 -3.26
C LYS A 71 5.75 -23.06 -2.65
N LEU A 72 4.74 -22.36 -3.15
CA LEU A 72 4.39 -21.03 -2.68
C LEU A 72 3.76 -21.09 -1.28
N PRO A 73 4.18 -20.21 -0.35
CA PRO A 73 3.64 -20.18 1.01
C PRO A 73 2.22 -19.58 1.09
N LEU A 74 1.84 -18.78 0.09
CA LEU A 74 0.53 -18.18 -0.06
C LEU A 74 -0.10 -18.66 -1.35
N SER A 75 -1.35 -19.12 -1.29
CA SER A 75 -2.07 -19.55 -2.50
C SER A 75 -2.62 -18.35 -3.28
N PRO A 76 -2.81 -18.50 -4.61
CA PRO A 76 -3.49 -17.52 -5.46
C PRO A 76 -4.84 -17.06 -4.91
N GLU A 77 -5.66 -18.00 -4.43
CA GLU A 77 -7.02 -17.74 -3.94
C GLU A 77 -6.97 -16.89 -2.67
N LYS A 78 -6.03 -17.20 -1.77
CA LYS A 78 -5.86 -16.41 -0.54
C LYS A 78 -5.34 -15.01 -0.84
N ALA A 79 -4.44 -14.87 -1.82
CA ALA A 79 -3.96 -13.57 -2.27
C ALA A 79 -5.11 -12.72 -2.85
N ILE A 80 -6.01 -13.30 -3.64
CA ILE A 80 -7.23 -12.65 -4.15
C ILE A 80 -8.14 -12.19 -3.00
N GLU A 81 -8.39 -13.05 -2.02
CA GLU A 81 -9.23 -12.73 -0.86
C GLU A 81 -8.67 -11.51 -0.11
N LEU A 82 -7.37 -11.50 0.17
CA LEU A 82 -6.67 -10.39 0.84
C LEU A 82 -6.73 -9.10 0.01
N ALA A 83 -6.53 -9.19 -1.31
CA ALA A 83 -6.64 -8.05 -2.20
C ALA A 83 -8.06 -7.45 -2.18
N LYS A 84 -9.10 -8.29 -2.28
CA LYS A 84 -10.51 -7.85 -2.21
C LYS A 84 -10.83 -7.18 -0.88
N ALA A 85 -10.43 -7.80 0.24
CA ALA A 85 -10.63 -7.27 1.59
C ALA A 85 -9.94 -5.91 1.78
N SER A 86 -8.76 -5.71 1.20
CA SER A 86 -8.05 -4.42 1.26
C SER A 86 -8.74 -3.29 0.50
N ALA A 87 -9.62 -3.63 -0.44
CA ALA A 87 -10.45 -2.69 -1.18
C ALA A 87 -11.79 -2.40 -0.49
N ASP A 88 -12.17 -3.13 0.59
CA ASP A 88 -13.38 -2.82 1.39
C ASP A 88 -13.18 -1.63 2.34
N ALA A 89 -11.92 -1.27 2.65
CA ALA A 89 -11.61 -0.18 3.57
C ALA A 89 -11.79 1.19 2.91
N GLY A 90 -13.05 1.61 2.68
CA GLY A 90 -13.42 2.94 2.21
C GLY A 90 -14.51 3.00 1.13
N ASP A 91 -14.81 1.89 0.47
CA ASP A 91 -15.73 1.82 -0.67
C ASP A 91 -17.05 1.12 -0.28
N PRO A 92 -18.20 1.49 -0.89
CA PRO A 92 -19.47 0.79 -0.66
C PRO A 92 -19.38 -0.71 -1.05
N PRO A 93 -20.28 -1.56 -0.53
CA PRO A 93 -20.30 -2.99 -0.87
C PRO A 93 -20.68 -3.17 -2.34
N GLY A 94 -19.66 -3.15 -3.19
CA GLY A 94 -19.72 -3.32 -4.64
C GLY A 94 -19.36 -4.71 -5.11
N GLU A 95 -19.68 -5.03 -6.37
CA GLU A 95 -19.25 -6.27 -6.99
C GLU A 95 -17.75 -6.19 -7.31
N LYS A 96 -16.98 -7.14 -6.77
CA LYS A 96 -15.52 -7.19 -6.93
C LYS A 96 -15.09 -8.33 -7.83
N ASN A 97 -14.72 -7.99 -9.04
CA ASN A 97 -14.28 -8.94 -10.04
C ASN A 97 -12.76 -8.89 -10.21
N VAL A 98 -12.13 -10.07 -10.24
CA VAL A 98 -10.71 -10.19 -10.53
C VAL A 98 -10.55 -10.09 -12.03
N VAL A 99 -9.82 -9.08 -12.49
CA VAL A 99 -9.55 -8.85 -13.92
C VAL A 99 -8.26 -9.56 -14.32
N ARG A 100 -7.26 -9.53 -13.44
CA ARG A 100 -5.96 -10.15 -13.68
C ARG A 100 -5.32 -10.62 -12.38
N LEU A 101 -4.63 -11.75 -12.46
CA LEU A 101 -3.75 -12.26 -11.42
C LEU A 101 -2.44 -12.69 -12.09
N GLU A 102 -1.32 -12.18 -11.60
CA GLU A 102 0.01 -12.52 -12.12
C GLU A 102 1.00 -12.73 -10.97
N LEU A 103 1.84 -13.75 -11.09
CA LEU A 103 2.94 -14.02 -10.16
C LEU A 103 4.23 -13.42 -10.71
N LEU A 104 4.78 -12.42 -10.02
CA LEU A 104 5.92 -11.65 -10.50
C LEU A 104 7.16 -11.86 -9.61
N PRO A 105 8.34 -12.06 -10.20
CA PRO A 105 9.60 -11.99 -9.47
C PRO A 105 10.03 -10.53 -9.30
N PHE A 106 10.20 -10.12 -8.05
CA PHE A 106 10.92 -8.92 -7.68
C PHE A 106 12.38 -9.24 -7.37
N LYS A 107 13.29 -8.69 -8.17
CA LYS A 107 14.73 -8.91 -8.02
C LYS A 107 15.27 -8.06 -6.88
N ARG A 108 15.74 -8.68 -5.81
CA ARG A 108 16.54 -7.98 -4.79
C ARG A 108 18.00 -7.93 -5.24
N ALA A 109 18.64 -6.78 -5.02
CA ALA A 109 19.96 -6.45 -5.57
C ALA A 109 21.09 -7.45 -5.27
N GLN A 110 20.96 -8.35 -4.28
CA GLN A 110 22.06 -9.24 -3.90
C GLN A 110 21.72 -10.74 -3.67
N ASN A 111 20.48 -11.14 -3.32
CA ASN A 111 20.26 -12.47 -2.72
C ASN A 111 19.14 -13.33 -3.34
N GLY A 112 18.62 -12.97 -4.52
CA GLY A 112 17.60 -13.77 -5.22
C GLY A 112 16.29 -13.00 -5.44
N ASN A 113 15.30 -13.72 -5.99
CA ASN A 113 13.98 -13.16 -6.28
C ASN A 113 13.06 -13.33 -5.07
N THR A 114 12.27 -12.30 -4.79
CA THR A 114 11.07 -12.41 -3.99
C THR A 114 9.90 -12.51 -4.95
N LEU A 115 8.97 -13.43 -4.72
CA LEU A 115 7.76 -13.48 -5.52
C LEU A 115 6.67 -12.61 -4.89
N CYS A 116 5.79 -12.06 -5.71
CA CYS A 116 4.57 -11.40 -5.27
C CYS A 116 3.44 -11.63 -6.29
N TYR A 117 2.20 -11.49 -5.84
CA TYR A 117 1.04 -11.47 -6.72
C TYR A 117 0.68 -10.04 -7.08
N LEU A 118 0.65 -9.72 -8.37
CA LEU A 118 -0.04 -8.53 -8.88
C LEU A 118 -1.49 -8.92 -9.17
N ILE A 119 -2.43 -8.18 -8.57
CA ILE A 119 -3.85 -8.44 -8.68
C ILE A 119 -4.54 -7.17 -9.14
N GLU A 120 -5.30 -7.28 -10.23
CA GLU A 120 -6.14 -6.23 -10.77
C GLU A 120 -7.60 -6.59 -10.46
N LEU A 121 -8.29 -5.67 -9.79
CA LEU A 121 -9.67 -5.79 -9.40
C LEU A 121 -10.48 -4.71 -10.11
N ASN A 122 -11.67 -5.05 -10.56
CA ASN A 122 -12.69 -4.08 -10.89
C ASN A 122 -13.62 -3.96 -9.68
N VAL A 123 -13.73 -2.75 -9.14
CA VAL A 123 -14.59 -2.40 -8.01
C VAL A 123 -15.53 -1.30 -8.49
N ASP A 124 -16.78 -1.67 -8.77
CA ASP A 124 -17.83 -0.77 -9.26
C ASP A 124 -17.41 0.09 -10.47
N GLY A 125 -16.72 -0.51 -11.43
CA GLY A 125 -16.23 0.17 -12.63
C GLY A 125 -14.86 0.85 -12.47
N ASN A 126 -14.29 0.86 -11.26
CA ASN A 126 -12.96 1.40 -11.00
C ASN A 126 -11.90 0.30 -10.98
N GLU A 127 -10.79 0.54 -11.67
CA GLU A 127 -9.66 -0.38 -11.71
C GLU A 127 -8.72 -0.18 -10.51
N VAL A 128 -8.65 -1.20 -9.67
CA VAL A 128 -7.89 -1.23 -8.43
C VAL A 128 -6.78 -2.26 -8.53
N HIS A 129 -5.53 -1.84 -8.37
CA HIS A 129 -4.39 -2.76 -8.37
C HIS A 129 -3.87 -2.97 -6.95
N ARG A 130 -3.45 -4.20 -6.67
CA ARG A 130 -2.83 -4.60 -5.41
C ARG A 130 -1.62 -5.46 -5.71
N VAL A 131 -0.56 -5.27 -4.93
CA VAL A 131 0.52 -6.24 -4.83
C VAL A 131 0.35 -6.98 -3.52
N VAL A 132 0.32 -8.31 -3.54
CA VAL A 132 0.28 -9.15 -2.34
C VAL A 132 1.59 -9.89 -2.22
N LEU A 133 2.30 -9.64 -1.12
CA LEU A 133 3.56 -10.31 -0.83
C LEU A 133 3.29 -11.74 -0.32
N MET A 134 4.33 -12.58 -0.33
CA MET A 134 4.21 -14.00 0.00
C MET A 134 3.90 -14.27 1.48
N ASP A 135 4.11 -13.29 2.36
CA ASP A 135 3.65 -13.33 3.75
C ASP A 135 2.20 -12.85 3.93
N GLY A 136 1.50 -12.50 2.86
CA GLY A 136 0.12 -11.99 2.87
C GLY A 136 0.01 -10.47 3.06
N THR A 137 1.12 -9.74 3.16
CA THR A 137 1.09 -8.27 3.20
C THR A 137 0.50 -7.71 1.92
N VAL A 138 -0.52 -6.87 2.03
CA VAL A 138 -1.15 -6.20 0.89
C VAL A 138 -0.59 -4.78 0.72
N VAL A 139 -0.06 -4.51 -0.46
CA VAL A 139 0.54 -3.25 -0.87
C VAL A 139 -0.43 -2.52 -1.79
N LYS A 140 -0.83 -1.31 -1.38
CA LYS A 140 -1.69 -0.44 -2.19
C LYS A 140 -0.85 0.32 -3.21
N SER A 141 -1.38 0.47 -4.42
CA SER A 141 -0.77 1.36 -5.41
C SER A 141 -0.84 2.81 -4.96
N ARG A 142 0.20 3.59 -5.22
CA ARG A 142 0.19 5.05 -5.16
C ARG A 142 0.36 5.61 -6.56
N LEU A 143 -0.13 6.83 -6.78
CA LEU A 143 0.07 7.52 -8.06
C LEU A 143 1.30 8.41 -7.96
N ARG A 144 2.19 8.31 -8.95
CA ARG A 144 3.25 9.28 -9.17
C ARG A 144 2.98 10.02 -10.48
N GLN A 145 2.92 11.33 -10.42
CA GLN A 145 2.87 12.17 -11.61
C GLN A 145 4.22 12.10 -12.34
N LEU A 146 4.19 11.78 -13.62
CA LEU A 146 5.31 11.93 -14.52
C LEU A 146 5.31 13.40 -14.97
N ARG A 147 6.37 14.15 -14.66
CA ARG A 147 6.51 15.50 -15.23
C ARG A 147 6.67 15.34 -16.74
N GLY A 148 5.78 15.97 -17.51
CA GLY A 148 5.99 16.21 -18.94
C GLY A 148 7.33 16.92 -19.14
N LYS A 149 8.09 16.48 -20.13
CA LYS A 149 9.30 17.20 -20.57
C LYS A 149 8.92 18.50 -21.25
#